data_AF-A0A0F9IA69-F1
#
_entry.id   AF-A0A0F9IA69-F1
#
_cell.length_a   1.000
_cell.length_b   1.000
_cell.length_c   1.000
_cell.angle_alpha   90.00
_cell.angle_beta   90.00
_cell.angle_gamma   90.00
#
_symmetry.space_group_name_H-M   'P 1'
#
loop_
_entity.id
_entity.type
_entity.pdbx_description
1 polymer ?
#
loop_
_entity_poly.entity_id
_entity_poly.type
_entity_poly.pdbx_seq_one_letter_code
_entity_poly.pdbx_strand_id
1 'polypeptide(L)'
;MAIYAHQVVDAAPPKEIARDPRYKVYRPYGACEDLLYCKAPEVLICGPAGTGKSRAALEKIHICAMKYPGSRHLIVRKTRASLTQSAIVTFEEHVIPESAGVKFRTSEQEFRYRNGSKVIVGGMDKASKVLSSEYDLIYPQEATELSEDDWV
;
A
#
# COMPACT_ATOMS: atom_id res chain seq x y z
N MET A 1 -1.98 11.02 30.91
CA MET A 1 -0.56 11.06 30.53
C MET A 1 0.12 9.90 31.23
N ALA A 2 0.14 8.73 30.59
CA ALA A 2 0.78 7.53 31.11
C ALA A 2 1.82 7.09 30.09
N ILE A 3 3.06 7.24 30.51
CA ILE A 3 4.29 6.94 29.80
C ILE A 3 4.39 5.41 29.78
N TYR A 4 4.28 4.79 28.61
CA TYR A 4 4.45 3.33 28.48
C TYR A 4 5.96 3.02 28.54
N ALA A 5 6.42 2.74 29.75
CA ALA A 5 7.77 2.29 30.02
C ALA A 5 7.96 0.84 29.55
N HIS A 6 9.07 0.62 28.86
CA HIS A 6 9.89 -0.59 28.87
C HIS A 6 9.17 -1.94 29.08
N GLN A 7 8.86 -2.59 27.97
CA GLN A 7 9.29 -3.98 27.80
C GLN A 7 10.25 -4.01 26.62
N VAL A 8 11.54 -3.95 26.95
CA VAL A 8 12.56 -4.57 26.10
C VAL A 8 12.22 -6.05 26.13
N VAL A 9 11.41 -6.47 25.16
CA VAL A 9 11.30 -7.89 24.85
C VAL A 9 12.68 -8.32 24.42
N ASP A 10 13.23 -9.34 25.08
CA ASP A 10 14.49 -9.96 24.71
C ASP A 10 14.50 -10.18 23.19
N ALA A 11 15.28 -9.34 22.51
CA ALA A 11 15.24 -9.26 21.07
C ALA A 11 15.85 -10.53 20.51
N ALA A 12 15.00 -11.46 20.09
CA ALA A 12 15.40 -12.53 19.20
C ALA A 12 16.23 -11.91 18.06
N PRO A 13 17.39 -12.50 17.69
CA PRO A 13 18.29 -11.90 16.72
C PRO A 13 17.52 -11.57 15.43
N PRO A 14 17.85 -10.48 14.71
CA PRO A 14 17.08 -9.97 13.57
C PRO A 14 16.71 -10.99 12.49
N LYS A 15 17.39 -12.14 12.45
CA LYS A 15 17.16 -13.24 11.51
C LYS A 15 15.98 -14.15 11.87
N GLU A 16 15.60 -14.29 13.14
CA GLU A 16 14.50 -15.19 13.55
C GLU A 16 13.13 -14.54 13.35
N ILE A 17 12.99 -13.24 13.64
CA ILE A 17 11.77 -12.47 13.37
C ILE A 17 11.46 -12.47 11.85
N ALA A 18 12.49 -12.45 11.01
CA ALA A 18 12.36 -12.48 9.56
C ALA A 18 11.78 -13.80 8.99
N ARG A 19 11.71 -14.86 9.78
CA ARG A 19 11.18 -16.17 9.36
C ARG A 19 9.78 -16.46 9.86
N ASP A 20 9.27 -15.64 10.77
CA ASP A 20 7.90 -15.80 11.27
C ASP A 20 6.94 -15.15 10.25
N PRO A 21 6.08 -15.94 9.58
CA PRO A 21 5.21 -15.45 8.51
C PRO A 21 4.21 -14.38 8.96
N ARG A 22 4.01 -14.20 10.28
CA ARG A 22 3.23 -13.08 10.84
C ARG A 22 3.93 -11.74 10.63
N TYR A 23 5.26 -11.74 10.62
CA TYR A 23 6.10 -10.59 10.30
C TYR A 23 6.40 -10.67 8.81
N LYS A 24 5.63 -9.90 8.03
CA LYS A 24 5.78 -9.87 6.58
C LYS A 24 6.99 -9.04 6.17
N VAL A 25 8.17 -9.56 6.48
CA VAL A 25 9.43 -8.84 6.32
C VAL A 25 9.70 -8.59 4.86
N TYR A 26 9.84 -7.30 4.53
CA TYR A 26 10.16 -6.83 3.19
C TYR A 26 11.49 -6.10 3.19
N ARG A 27 12.34 -6.43 2.21
CA ARG A 27 13.58 -5.72 1.93
C ARG A 27 13.55 -5.24 0.48
N PRO A 28 13.48 -3.93 0.24
CA PRO A 28 13.55 -3.40 -1.11
C PRO A 28 15.00 -3.46 -1.63
N TYR A 29 15.15 -3.48 -2.95
CA TYR A 29 16.44 -3.38 -3.63
C TYR A 29 16.31 -2.48 -4.87
N GLY A 30 17.37 -1.75 -5.19
CA GLY A 30 17.46 -0.92 -6.41
C GLY A 30 16.28 0.06 -6.53
N ALA A 31 15.64 0.10 -7.70
CA ALA A 31 14.51 1.00 -7.97
C ALA A 31 13.33 0.86 -6.99
N CYS A 32 13.14 -0.31 -6.35
CA CYS A 32 12.12 -0.47 -5.31
C CYS A 32 12.49 0.30 -4.04
N GLU A 33 13.78 0.36 -3.69
CA GLU A 33 14.28 1.14 -2.55
C GLU A 33 14.17 2.63 -2.86
N ASP A 34 14.58 3.04 -4.05
CA ASP A 34 14.44 4.42 -4.52
C ASP A 34 12.98 4.87 -4.46
N LEU A 35 12.04 4.01 -4.88
CA LEU A 35 10.60 4.29 -4.80
C LEU A 35 10.15 4.58 -3.35
N LEU A 36 10.58 3.78 -2.37
CA LEU A 36 10.18 3.97 -0.97
C LEU A 36 10.64 5.32 -0.41
N TYR A 37 11.84 5.76 -0.77
CA TYR A 37 12.41 7.02 -0.28
C TYR A 37 12.08 8.23 -1.14
N CYS A 38 11.62 8.05 -2.37
CA CYS A 38 11.27 9.12 -3.28
C CYS A 38 10.16 10.01 -2.70
N LYS A 39 10.40 11.33 -2.72
CA LYS A 39 9.45 12.37 -2.27
C LYS A 39 8.96 13.26 -3.41
N ALA A 40 9.30 12.93 -4.65
CA ALA A 40 8.80 13.65 -5.81
C ALA A 40 7.26 13.57 -5.84
N PRO A 41 6.58 14.61 -6.37
CA PRO A 41 5.12 14.61 -6.47
C PRO A 41 4.60 13.48 -7.37
N GLU A 42 5.40 13.05 -8.34
CA GLU A 42 5.10 11.94 -9.23
C GLU A 42 6.34 11.07 -9.43
N VAL A 43 6.14 9.75 -9.48
CA VAL A 43 7.21 8.77 -9.71
C VAL A 43 6.67 7.57 -10.46
N LEU A 44 7.36 7.17 -11.53
CA LEU A 44 7.07 5.97 -12.29
C LEU A 44 8.17 4.94 -12.08
N ILE A 45 7.79 3.74 -11.63
CA ILE A 45 8.69 2.58 -11.57
C ILE A 45 8.39 1.65 -12.74
N CYS A 46 9.39 1.42 -13.60
CA CYS A 46 9.27 0.57 -14.78
C CYS A 46 10.25 -0.62 -14.72
N GLY A 47 9.88 -1.73 -15.34
CA GLY A 47 10.75 -2.91 -15.47
C GLY A 47 9.97 -4.20 -15.69
N PRO A 48 10.65 -5.33 -15.94
CA PRO A 48 10.02 -6.62 -16.25
C PRO A 48 9.02 -7.10 -15.18
N ALA A 49 8.10 -8.00 -15.56
CA ALA A 49 7.22 -8.67 -14.61
C ALA A 49 8.03 -9.45 -13.55
N GLY A 50 7.49 -9.57 -12.33
CA GLY A 50 8.13 -10.33 -11.24
C GLY A 50 9.26 -9.63 -10.49
N THR A 51 9.59 -8.38 -10.82
CA THR A 51 10.69 -7.63 -10.15
C THR A 51 10.29 -6.90 -8.87
N GLY A 52 9.08 -7.13 -8.34
CA GLY A 52 8.66 -6.58 -7.04
C GLY A 52 8.12 -5.14 -7.05
N LYS A 53 7.92 -4.53 -8.22
CA LYS A 53 7.39 -3.14 -8.35
C LYS A 53 6.06 -2.93 -7.61
N SER A 54 5.08 -3.78 -7.88
CA SER A 54 3.76 -3.71 -7.25
C SER A 54 3.84 -3.86 -5.74
N ARG A 55 4.72 -4.77 -5.28
CA ARG A 55 5.00 -4.96 -3.86
C ARG A 55 5.56 -3.68 -3.24
N ALA A 56 6.59 -3.08 -3.84
CA ALA A 56 7.22 -1.86 -3.35
C ALA A 56 6.25 -0.67 -3.27
N ALA A 57 5.41 -0.50 -4.28
CA ALA A 57 4.40 0.56 -4.30
C ALA A 57 3.36 0.37 -3.18
N LEU A 58 2.87 -0.86 -2.98
CA LEU A 58 1.92 -1.17 -1.91
C LEU A 58 2.55 -1.01 -0.51
N GLU A 59 3.83 -1.35 -0.36
CA GLU A 59 4.60 -1.10 0.87
C GLU A 59 4.67 0.39 1.19
N LYS A 60 4.95 1.22 0.19
CA LYS A 60 4.95 2.68 0.36
C LYS A 60 3.58 3.19 0.84
N ILE A 61 2.49 2.70 0.24
CA ILE A 61 1.12 3.04 0.66
C ILE A 61 0.88 2.63 2.11
N HIS A 62 1.26 1.41 2.52
CA HIS A 62 1.10 0.94 3.89
C HIS A 62 1.90 1.79 4.89
N ILE A 63 3.17 2.05 4.58
CA ILE A 63 4.07 2.87 5.40
C ILE A 63 3.48 4.28 5.57
N CYS A 64 3.03 4.91 4.48
CA CYS A 64 2.40 6.23 4.54
C CYS A 64 1.11 6.21 5.36
N ALA A 65 0.24 5.20 5.18
CA ALA A 65 -1.00 5.07 5.94
C ALA A 65 -0.76 4.91 7.45
N MET A 66 0.28 4.16 7.84
CA MET A 66 0.70 4.00 9.24
C MET A 66 1.34 5.29 9.79
N LYS A 67 2.18 5.95 9.00
CA LYS A 67 2.98 7.10 9.41
C LYS A 67 2.17 8.40 9.56
N TYR A 68 1.18 8.62 8.70
CA TYR A 68 0.40 9.86 8.66
C TYR A 68 -1.05 9.58 9.08
N PRO A 69 -1.45 9.89 10.34
CA PRO A 69 -2.82 9.67 10.81
C PRO A 69 -3.87 10.40 9.97
N GLY A 70 -4.99 9.73 9.70
CA GLY A 70 -6.11 10.28 8.91
C GLY A 70 -5.86 10.37 7.41
N SER A 71 -4.70 9.91 6.91
CA SER A 71 -4.37 9.99 5.48
C SER A 71 -5.24 9.08 4.62
N ARG A 72 -5.56 9.54 3.41
CA ARG A 72 -6.36 8.82 2.41
C ARG A 72 -5.49 8.47 1.22
N HIS A 73 -5.38 7.17 0.96
CA HIS A 73 -4.59 6.64 -0.15
C HIS A 73 -5.51 5.97 -1.15
N LEU A 74 -5.15 6.00 -2.43
CA LEU A 74 -5.93 5.37 -3.50
C LEU A 74 -5.05 4.37 -4.26
N ILE A 75 -5.59 3.18 -4.48
CA ILE A 75 -5.03 2.21 -5.42
C ILE A 75 -6.03 2.11 -6.57
N VAL A 76 -5.61 2.44 -7.79
CA VAL A 76 -6.45 2.34 -9.00
C VAL A 76 -5.79 1.45 -10.05
N ARG A 77 -6.64 0.93 -10.95
CA ARG A 77 -6.26 0.22 -12.17
C ARG A 77 -7.35 0.46 -13.22
N LYS A 78 -7.11 0.08 -14.47
CA LYS A 78 -8.07 0.30 -15.57
C LYS A 78 -9.48 -0.22 -15.25
N THR A 79 -9.59 -1.43 -14.73
CA THR A 79 -10.88 -1.99 -14.26
C THR A 79 -10.81 -2.41 -12.80
N ARG A 80 -11.94 -2.29 -12.10
CA ARG A 80 -12.09 -2.79 -10.72
C ARG A 80 -11.78 -4.28 -10.58
N ALA A 81 -12.25 -5.10 -11.54
CA ALA A 81 -12.11 -6.55 -11.49
C ALA A 81 -10.63 -6.97 -11.49
N SER A 82 -9.81 -6.32 -12.34
CA SER A 82 -8.36 -6.58 -12.43
C SER A 82 -7.62 -6.24 -11.13
N LEU A 83 -8.12 -5.26 -10.36
CA LEU A 83 -7.49 -4.80 -9.12
C LEU A 83 -7.76 -5.77 -7.96
N THR A 84 -8.99 -6.26 -7.84
CA THR A 84 -9.39 -7.21 -6.79
C THR A 84 -8.55 -8.48 -6.79
N GLN A 85 -8.21 -8.99 -7.98
CA GLN A 85 -7.46 -10.25 -8.13
C GLN A 85 -5.95 -10.11 -7.87
N SER A 86 -5.39 -8.90 -7.85
CA SER A 86 -3.94 -8.71 -7.82
C SER A 86 -3.48 -7.84 -6.66
N ALA A 87 -3.97 -6.60 -6.56
CA ALA A 87 -3.50 -5.65 -5.55
C ALA A 87 -4.05 -5.98 -4.16
N ILE A 88 -5.34 -6.32 -4.02
CA ILE A 88 -5.94 -6.64 -2.71
C ILE A 88 -5.25 -7.86 -2.10
N VAL A 89 -5.14 -8.95 -2.87
CA VAL A 89 -4.47 -10.18 -2.42
C VAL A 89 -3.02 -9.91 -2.05
N THR A 90 -2.25 -9.20 -2.91
CA THR A 90 -0.86 -8.86 -2.60
C THR A 90 -0.75 -8.02 -1.32
N PHE A 91 -1.68 -7.09 -1.13
CA PHE A 91 -1.67 -6.19 0.01
C PHE A 91 -2.00 -6.92 1.31
N GLU A 92 -3.02 -7.78 1.29
CA GLU A 92 -3.42 -8.59 2.44
C GLU A 92 -2.43 -9.70 2.74
N GLU A 93 -2.02 -10.50 1.77
CA GLU A 93 -1.17 -11.67 2.01
C GLU A 93 0.25 -11.27 2.31
N HIS A 94 0.78 -10.32 1.56
CA HIS A 94 2.18 -10.00 1.66
C HIS A 94 2.42 -8.73 2.46
N VAL A 95 1.65 -7.64 2.38
CA VAL A 95 2.09 -6.33 2.92
C VAL A 95 1.67 -6.15 4.36
N ILE A 96 0.37 -6.23 4.62
CA ILE A 96 -0.22 -5.87 5.90
C ILE A 96 0.03 -7.01 6.89
N PRO A 97 0.85 -6.84 7.94
CA PRO A 97 1.02 -7.87 8.95
C PRO A 97 -0.29 -8.08 9.72
N GLU A 98 -0.56 -9.30 10.17
CA GLU A 98 -1.81 -9.62 10.90
C GLU A 98 -1.99 -8.75 12.15
N SER A 99 -0.88 -8.40 12.81
CA SER A 99 -0.84 -7.54 13.99
C SER A 99 -1.33 -6.11 13.75
N ALA A 100 -1.34 -5.63 12.50
CA ALA A 100 -1.86 -4.30 12.17
C ALA A 100 -3.39 -4.23 12.36
N GLY A 101 -4.10 -5.36 12.33
CA GLY A 101 -5.55 -5.40 12.46
C GLY A 101 -6.29 -4.67 11.32
N VAL A 102 -5.62 -4.50 10.18
CA VAL A 102 -6.15 -3.85 8.99
C VAL A 102 -6.69 -4.95 8.07
N LYS A 103 -7.96 -4.84 7.67
CA LYS A 103 -8.64 -5.80 6.78
C LYS A 103 -9.40 -5.06 5.69
N PHE A 104 -9.55 -5.69 4.53
CA PHE A 104 -10.36 -5.14 3.47
C PHE A 104 -11.86 -5.15 3.86
N ARG A 105 -12.53 -4.03 3.58
CA ARG A 105 -13.99 -3.90 3.73
C ARG A 105 -14.63 -3.88 2.35
N THR A 106 -15.21 -5.02 1.95
CA THR A 106 -15.76 -5.19 0.61
C THR A 106 -16.89 -4.22 0.28
N SER A 107 -17.75 -3.85 1.22
CA SER A 107 -18.85 -2.89 0.98
C SER A 107 -18.34 -1.49 0.64
N GLU A 108 -17.35 -1.00 1.38
CA GLU A 108 -16.78 0.34 1.21
C GLU A 108 -15.56 0.38 0.27
N GLN A 109 -15.06 -0.79 -0.13
CA GLN A 109 -13.89 -0.95 -1.00
C GLN A 109 -12.63 -0.28 -0.42
N GLU A 110 -12.37 -0.45 0.87
CA GLU A 110 -11.25 0.20 1.56
C GLU A 110 -10.66 -0.66 2.68
N PHE A 111 -9.40 -0.39 3.00
CA PHE A 111 -8.73 -0.81 4.24
C PHE A 111 -8.78 0.33 5.25
N ARG A 112 -9.11 0.03 6.51
CA ARG A 112 -9.13 1.02 7.60
C ARG A 112 -8.03 0.77 8.62
N TYR A 113 -7.33 1.84 8.97
CA TYR A 113 -6.26 1.85 9.96
C TYR A 113 -6.78 2.44 11.28
N ARG A 114 -6.18 2.02 12.40
CA ARG A 114 -6.57 2.48 13.75
C ARG A 114 -6.34 3.98 13.96
N ASN A 115 -5.37 4.56 13.24
CA ASN A 115 -5.04 5.98 13.27
C ASN A 115 -5.97 6.82 12.37
N GLY A 116 -7.07 6.26 11.87
CA GLY A 116 -8.03 6.94 11.00
C GLY A 116 -7.67 6.91 9.51
N SER A 117 -6.47 6.47 9.14
CA SER A 117 -6.06 6.40 7.73
C SER A 117 -6.86 5.35 6.95
N LYS A 118 -6.98 5.56 5.65
CA LYS A 118 -7.73 4.69 4.75
C LYS A 118 -6.94 4.43 3.47
N VAL A 119 -6.99 3.19 2.99
CA VAL A 119 -6.50 2.84 1.64
C VAL A 119 -7.70 2.38 0.83
N ILE A 120 -8.12 3.21 -0.12
CA ILE A 120 -9.29 3.02 -0.96
C ILE A 120 -8.85 2.28 -2.23
N VAL A 121 -9.70 1.37 -2.69
CA VAL A 121 -9.52 0.70 -3.98
C VAL A 121 -10.46 1.34 -5.00
N GLY A 122 -9.95 1.56 -6.21
CA GLY A 122 -10.57 2.32 -7.30
C GLY A 122 -10.50 1.58 -8.65
N GLY A 123 -11.47 1.77 -9.53
CA GLY A 123 -11.39 1.31 -10.91
C GLY A 123 -11.68 2.49 -11.84
N MET A 124 -10.84 2.71 -12.85
CA MET A 124 -11.00 3.84 -13.77
C MET A 124 -12.20 3.66 -14.72
N ASP A 125 -12.71 2.43 -14.84
CA ASP A 125 -14.02 2.12 -15.46
C ASP A 125 -15.21 2.85 -14.82
N LYS A 126 -15.05 3.36 -13.59
CA LYS A 126 -16.03 4.21 -12.89
C LYS A 126 -15.35 5.44 -12.27
N ALA A 127 -14.62 6.19 -13.09
CA ALA A 127 -13.79 7.33 -12.69
C ALA A 127 -14.52 8.41 -11.86
N SER A 128 -15.82 8.65 -12.10
CA SER A 128 -16.58 9.71 -11.40
C SER A 128 -16.52 9.64 -9.86
N LYS A 129 -16.45 8.44 -9.29
CA LYS A 129 -16.30 8.25 -7.84
C LYS A 129 -14.89 8.52 -7.33
N VAL A 130 -13.89 8.26 -8.18
CA VAL A 130 -12.47 8.49 -7.89
C VAL A 130 -12.17 9.99 -7.96
N LEU A 131 -12.60 10.64 -9.05
CA LEU A 131 -12.32 12.07 -9.32
C LEU A 131 -12.98 13.03 -8.34
N SER A 132 -14.04 12.60 -7.64
CA SER A 132 -14.76 13.44 -6.65
C SER A 132 -14.21 13.30 -5.22
N SER A 133 -13.00 12.77 -5.04
CA SER A 133 -12.41 12.47 -3.73
C SER A 133 -10.99 12.99 -3.60
N GLU A 134 -10.67 13.50 -2.41
CA GLU A 134 -9.32 13.94 -2.05
C GLU A 134 -8.44 12.77 -1.58
N TYR A 135 -7.22 12.67 -2.10
CA TYR A 135 -6.24 11.65 -1.73
C TYR A 135 -4.86 12.25 -1.51
N ASP A 136 -4.14 11.78 -0.49
CA ASP A 136 -2.78 12.20 -0.16
C ASP A 136 -1.72 11.45 -0.99
N LEU A 137 -2.04 10.24 -1.45
CA LEU A 137 -1.18 9.43 -2.30
C LEU A 137 -2.03 8.51 -3.19
N ILE A 138 -1.71 8.49 -4.48
CA ILE A 138 -2.39 7.66 -5.46
C ILE A 138 -1.37 6.70 -6.07
N TYR A 139 -1.75 5.44 -6.18
CA TYR A 139 -1.01 4.40 -6.88
C TYR A 139 -1.84 3.86 -8.05
N PRO A 140 -1.56 4.32 -9.28
CA PRO A 140 -2.07 3.73 -10.50
C PRO A 140 -1.26 2.48 -10.86
N GLN A 141 -1.84 1.33 -10.59
CA GLN A 141 -1.23 0.05 -10.91
C GLN A 141 -1.40 -0.28 -12.40
N GLU A 142 -0.34 -0.84 -13.00
CA GLU A 142 -0.26 -1.10 -14.44
C GLU A 142 -0.61 0.17 -15.24
N ALA A 143 0.10 1.27 -14.96
CA ALA A 143 -0.12 2.56 -15.62
C ALA A 143 -0.09 2.49 -17.16
N THR A 144 0.56 1.48 -17.74
CA THR A 144 0.54 1.18 -19.17
C THR A 144 -0.84 0.78 -19.72
N GLU A 145 -1.79 0.40 -18.85
CA GLU A 145 -3.19 0.12 -19.21
C GLU A 145 -4.07 1.37 -19.16
N LEU A 146 -3.56 2.50 -18.67
CA LEU A 146 -4.27 3.77 -18.57
C LEU A 146 -4.00 4.67 -19.79
N SER A 147 -4.91 5.58 -20.07
CA SER A 147 -4.77 6.64 -21.08
C SER A 147 -4.54 8.00 -20.42
N GLU A 148 -4.08 8.99 -21.19
CA GLU A 148 -3.93 10.37 -20.70
C GLU A 148 -5.24 10.94 -20.16
N ASP A 149 -6.38 10.61 -20.78
CA ASP A 149 -7.72 10.98 -20.30
C ASP A 149 -8.06 10.42 -18.91
N ASP A 150 -7.37 9.37 -18.45
CA ASP A 150 -7.54 8.86 -17.08
C ASP A 150 -6.73 9.68 -16.05
N TRP A 151 -5.88 10.62 -16.50
CA TRP A 151 -4.93 11.39 -15.68
C TRP A 151 -5.33 12.85 -15.44
N VAL A 152 -6.28 13.37 -16.23
CA VAL A 152 -6.77 14.76 -16.20
C VAL A 152 -7.98 14.97 -15.31
#